data_AF-A0A059CZV2-F1
#
_entry.id   AF-A0A059CZV2-F1
#
_cell.length_a   1.000
_cell.length_b   1.000
_cell.length_c   1.000
_cell.angle_alpha   90.00
_cell.angle_beta   90.00
_cell.angle_gamma   90.00
#
_symmetry.space_group_name_H-M   'P 1'
#
loop_
_entity.id
_entity.type
_entity.pdbx_description
1 polymer ?
#
loop_
_entity_poly.entity_id
_entity_poly.type
_entity_poly.pdbx_seq_one_letter_code
_entity_poly.pdbx_strand_id
1 'polypeptide(L)'
;MADSSAAPAPAPTLLLKGGAGAGGSTSTIASQVAKDLSGKDIDALQQHMKNLPTTSTPFFFNALYDPYRDGADFVHGYPFSLQAGVLTAVSHGLWLNIPDYDAPTRLVKPLQKKLKFSSLHICWIPDACDSNPRYVDAVMTIPKGTLFPMCGMNLAFNRELIGPAMYFGLMGGNGQPIGRYDNMWAGWCTKFLFPLASRVICDHLGLEVKTGLPYVWHSKASNPFVNLRKEYKGIYWQEELIPFFQSVVLPKDCTTVKAKIGKVDEYFFKLADAMATWIEVGDELDPSGTASAALPNGAAK
;
A
#
# COMPACT_ATOMS: atom_id res chain seq x y z
N MET A 1 -15.41 -13.07 -53.92
CA MET A 1 -15.00 -11.66 -53.80
C MET A 1 -15.73 -11.07 -52.61
N ALA A 2 -15.00 -10.88 -51.52
CA ALA A 2 -15.16 -9.86 -50.48
C ALA A 2 -14.24 -10.28 -49.33
N ASP A 3 -13.08 -9.66 -49.34
CA ASP A 3 -12.01 -9.69 -48.33
C ASP A 3 -12.44 -8.86 -47.12
N SER A 4 -12.17 -9.35 -45.91
CA SER A 4 -11.94 -8.49 -44.73
C SER A 4 -11.22 -9.26 -43.63
N SER A 5 -9.94 -9.48 -43.87
CA SER A 5 -8.95 -9.69 -42.82
C SER A 5 -8.80 -8.42 -41.96
N ALA A 6 -9.58 -8.30 -40.88
CA ALA A 6 -9.40 -7.23 -39.89
C ALA A 6 -8.46 -7.72 -38.78
N ALA A 7 -7.20 -7.27 -38.83
CA ALA A 7 -6.25 -7.45 -37.74
C ALA A 7 -6.71 -6.71 -36.46
N PRO A 8 -6.44 -7.24 -35.25
CA PRO A 8 -6.77 -6.55 -34.01
C PRO A 8 -5.98 -5.25 -33.86
N ALA A 9 -6.65 -4.19 -33.43
CA ALA A 9 -6.04 -2.88 -33.20
C ALA A 9 -4.92 -2.97 -32.15
N PRO A 10 -3.77 -2.29 -32.35
CA PRO A 10 -2.68 -2.31 -31.38
C PRO A 10 -3.10 -1.63 -30.07
N ALA A 11 -2.70 -2.22 -28.95
CA ALA A 11 -2.85 -1.63 -27.62
C ALA A 11 -2.25 -0.21 -27.59
N PRO A 12 -2.84 0.73 -26.82
CA PRO A 12 -2.34 2.10 -26.76
C PRO A 12 -0.96 2.13 -26.11
N THR A 13 0.07 2.34 -26.92
CA THR A 13 1.43 2.63 -26.45
C THR A 13 1.41 3.98 -25.75
N LEU A 14 1.49 3.98 -24.41
CA LEU A 14 1.63 5.20 -23.62
C LEU A 14 3.04 5.77 -23.83
N LEU A 15 3.16 6.70 -24.79
CA LEU A 15 4.37 7.48 -25.01
C LEU A 15 4.57 8.45 -23.83
N LEU A 16 5.48 8.12 -22.91
CA LEU A 16 6.02 9.07 -21.94
C LEU A 16 6.84 10.14 -22.68
N LYS A 17 6.18 11.21 -23.12
CA LYS A 17 6.84 12.37 -23.70
C LYS A 17 7.35 13.25 -22.55
N GLY A 18 8.58 12.99 -22.11
CA GLY A 18 9.31 13.91 -21.23
C GLY A 18 9.54 15.23 -21.96
N GLY A 19 9.06 16.34 -21.39
CA GLY A 19 9.30 17.68 -21.92
C GLY A 19 10.79 17.99 -21.93
N ALA A 20 11.38 18.07 -23.12
CA ALA A 20 12.75 18.53 -23.31
C ALA A 20 12.78 20.05 -23.18
N GLY A 21 13.15 20.56 -22.00
CA GLY A 21 13.74 21.88 -21.85
C GLY A 21 15.15 21.85 -22.44
N ALA A 22 15.43 22.78 -23.35
CA ALA A 22 16.70 22.86 -24.06
C ALA A 22 17.88 23.13 -23.11
N GLY A 23 18.98 22.38 -23.31
CA GLY A 23 20.31 22.70 -22.79
C GLY A 23 20.72 21.99 -21.49
N GLY A 24 21.31 20.80 -21.61
CA GLY A 24 21.98 20.11 -20.50
C GLY A 24 22.29 18.66 -20.88
N SER A 25 23.49 18.17 -20.59
CA SER A 25 24.02 16.91 -21.12
C SER A 25 23.05 15.73 -20.96
N THR A 26 22.90 14.93 -22.02
CA THR A 26 22.15 13.67 -21.98
C THR A 26 22.94 12.65 -21.19
N SER A 27 22.85 12.70 -19.85
CA SER A 27 23.09 11.51 -19.05
C SER A 27 21.91 10.59 -19.32
N THR A 28 22.13 9.48 -20.01
CA THR A 28 21.15 8.38 -20.07
C THR A 28 20.90 7.95 -18.64
N ILE A 29 19.81 8.42 -18.02
CA ILE A 29 19.36 7.89 -16.74
C ILE A 29 18.91 6.47 -17.06
N ALA A 30 19.79 5.49 -16.85
CA ALA A 30 19.38 4.10 -16.83
C ALA A 30 18.25 3.99 -15.80
N SER A 31 17.02 3.74 -16.24
CA SER A 31 15.90 3.48 -15.35
C SER A 31 16.24 2.20 -14.60
N GLN A 32 16.66 2.33 -13.35
CA GLN A 32 16.98 1.18 -12.51
C GLN A 32 15.66 0.47 -12.16
N VAL A 33 15.55 -0.80 -12.53
CA VAL A 33 14.40 -1.67 -12.22
C VAL A 33 14.78 -2.55 -11.04
N ALA A 34 13.80 -2.85 -10.18
CA ALA A 34 14.02 -3.76 -9.07
C ALA A 34 14.27 -5.17 -9.60
N LYS A 35 15.21 -5.90 -8.99
CA LYS A 35 15.56 -7.26 -9.39
C LYS A 35 15.22 -8.25 -8.28
N ASP A 36 14.75 -9.43 -8.68
CA ASP A 36 14.51 -10.56 -7.78
C ASP A 36 15.81 -11.29 -7.40
N LEU A 37 15.70 -12.38 -6.62
CA LEU A 37 16.86 -13.20 -6.21
C LEU A 37 17.59 -13.86 -7.38
N SER A 38 16.94 -14.04 -8.52
CA SER A 38 17.54 -14.57 -9.75
C SER A 38 18.20 -13.49 -10.62
N GLY A 39 18.10 -12.21 -10.22
CA GLY A 39 18.60 -11.06 -10.97
C GLY A 39 17.66 -10.61 -12.10
N LYS A 40 16.47 -11.21 -12.22
CA LYS A 40 15.45 -10.85 -13.21
C LYS A 40 14.71 -9.59 -12.77
N ASP A 41 14.36 -8.77 -13.74
CA ASP A 41 13.59 -7.55 -13.51
C ASP A 41 12.18 -7.88 -13.00
N ILE A 42 11.78 -7.17 -11.95
CA ILE A 42 10.48 -7.31 -11.30
C ILE A 42 9.46 -6.46 -12.06
N ASP A 43 8.43 -7.11 -12.59
CA ASP A 43 7.24 -6.44 -13.09
C ASP A 43 6.25 -6.22 -11.94
N ALA A 44 6.35 -5.04 -11.33
CA ALA A 44 5.51 -4.66 -10.20
C ALA A 44 4.02 -4.58 -10.58
N LEU A 45 3.72 -4.12 -11.80
CA LEU A 45 2.34 -4.01 -12.28
C LEU A 45 1.71 -5.40 -12.43
N GLN A 46 2.41 -6.32 -13.08
CA GLN A 46 1.93 -7.70 -13.22
C GLN A 46 1.73 -8.37 -11.86
N GLN A 47 2.64 -8.16 -10.92
CA GLN A 47 2.50 -8.71 -9.56
C GLN A 47 1.30 -8.13 -8.81
N HIS A 48 1.04 -6.82 -8.89
CA HIS A 48 -0.20 -6.24 -8.37
C HIS A 48 -1.45 -6.83 -9.03
N MET A 49 -1.43 -7.00 -10.35
CA MET A 49 -2.52 -7.61 -11.11
C MET A 49 -2.75 -9.10 -10.77
N LYS A 50 -1.75 -9.80 -10.23
CA LYS A 50 -1.92 -11.16 -9.69
C LYS A 50 -2.46 -11.16 -8.26
N ASN A 51 -2.05 -10.19 -7.44
CA ASN A 51 -2.46 -10.11 -6.04
C ASN A 51 -3.92 -9.68 -5.86
N LEU A 52 -4.42 -8.73 -6.67
CA LEU A 52 -5.78 -8.21 -6.54
C LEU A 52 -6.89 -9.26 -6.80
N PRO A 53 -6.84 -10.10 -7.84
CA PRO A 53 -7.88 -11.10 -8.08
C PRO A 53 -7.78 -12.34 -7.18
N THR A 54 -6.65 -12.54 -6.48
CA THR A 54 -6.48 -13.68 -5.58
C THR A 54 -7.03 -13.34 -4.19
N THR A 55 -7.65 -14.31 -3.54
CA THR A 55 -8.22 -14.13 -2.19
C THR A 55 -7.14 -14.02 -1.12
N SER A 56 -7.53 -13.57 0.06
CA SER A 56 -6.68 -13.33 1.23
C SER A 56 -7.16 -14.15 2.43
N THR A 57 -6.28 -14.38 3.41
CA THR A 57 -6.50 -15.24 4.59
C THR A 57 -6.36 -14.47 5.90
N PRO A 58 -7.30 -13.57 6.25
CA PRO A 58 -7.09 -12.61 7.33
C PRO A 58 -7.38 -13.15 8.74
N PHE A 59 -8.13 -14.25 8.84
CA PHE A 59 -8.63 -14.78 10.10
C PHE A 59 -7.70 -15.81 10.75
N PHE A 60 -6.80 -16.39 9.96
CA PHE A 60 -5.87 -17.41 10.43
C PHE A 60 -4.56 -17.26 9.68
N PHE A 61 -3.45 -17.11 10.40
CA PHE A 61 -2.15 -16.95 9.78
C PHE A 61 -1.64 -18.29 9.23
N ASN A 62 -1.46 -18.38 7.91
CA ASN A 62 -0.84 -19.53 7.28
C ASN A 62 0.69 -19.44 7.39
N ALA A 63 1.33 -20.47 7.93
CA ALA A 63 2.78 -20.45 8.18
C ALA A 63 3.63 -20.43 6.89
N LEU A 64 3.06 -20.84 5.75
CA LEU A 64 3.66 -20.71 4.42
C LEU A 64 3.28 -19.40 3.71
N TYR A 65 2.87 -18.38 4.45
CA TYR A 65 2.43 -17.07 3.93
C TYR A 65 1.20 -17.20 3.02
N ASP A 66 1.12 -16.49 1.89
CA ASP A 66 -0.02 -16.52 0.97
C ASP A 66 -0.18 -17.89 0.28
N PRO A 67 -1.22 -18.70 0.63
CA PRO A 67 -1.42 -20.04 0.10
C PRO A 67 -1.90 -20.06 -1.35
N TYR A 68 -2.27 -18.91 -1.93
CA TYR A 68 -2.76 -18.82 -3.31
C TYR A 68 -1.63 -18.56 -4.32
N ARG A 69 -0.38 -18.52 -3.87
CA ARG A 69 0.79 -18.41 -4.74
C ARG A 69 1.28 -19.78 -5.18
N ASP A 70 1.87 -19.82 -6.37
CA ASP A 70 2.56 -21.00 -6.87
C ASP A 70 3.63 -21.47 -5.87
N GLY A 71 3.57 -22.74 -5.47
CA GLY A 71 4.52 -23.34 -4.52
C GLY A 71 4.19 -23.15 -3.04
N ALA A 72 3.09 -22.45 -2.71
CA ALA A 72 2.54 -22.38 -1.36
C ALA A 72 1.21 -23.14 -1.29
N ASP A 73 0.84 -23.60 -0.09
CA ASP A 73 -0.44 -24.24 0.18
C ASP A 73 -0.87 -23.98 1.63
N PHE A 74 -2.09 -24.38 1.98
CA PHE A 74 -2.57 -24.40 3.35
C PHE A 74 -1.85 -25.46 4.16
N VAL A 75 -1.18 -25.04 5.24
CA VAL A 75 -0.49 -25.96 6.14
C VAL A 75 -1.45 -26.74 7.03
N HIS A 76 -0.97 -27.86 7.58
CA HIS A 76 -1.70 -28.63 8.58
C HIS A 76 -2.20 -27.74 9.73
N GLY A 77 -3.47 -27.93 10.12
CA GLY A 77 -4.13 -27.15 11.16
C GLY A 77 -4.88 -25.92 10.64
N TYR A 78 -4.71 -25.52 9.38
CA TYR A 78 -5.52 -24.46 8.79
C TYR A 78 -6.97 -24.94 8.56
N PRO A 79 -7.99 -24.28 9.13
CA PRO A 79 -9.38 -24.73 9.02
C PRO A 79 -9.88 -24.74 7.57
N PHE A 80 -10.43 -25.88 7.11
CA PHE A 80 -10.98 -26.04 5.75
C PHE A 80 -12.05 -25.00 5.41
N SER A 81 -12.89 -24.64 6.38
CA SER A 81 -13.94 -23.62 6.21
C SER A 81 -13.39 -22.23 5.87
N LEU A 82 -12.13 -21.95 6.18
CA LEU A 82 -11.48 -20.66 5.94
C LEU A 82 -10.60 -20.65 4.69
N GLN A 83 -10.47 -21.78 3.97
CA GLN A 83 -9.61 -21.88 2.78
C GLN A 83 -10.17 -21.15 1.56
N ALA A 84 -11.48 -20.88 1.51
CA ALA A 84 -12.09 -20.06 0.46
C ALA A 84 -11.54 -18.61 0.46
N GLY A 85 -11.07 -18.14 1.62
CA GLY A 85 -10.50 -16.81 1.78
C GLY A 85 -11.52 -15.68 1.62
N VAL A 86 -10.99 -14.47 1.49
CA VAL A 86 -11.73 -13.21 1.43
C VAL A 86 -11.23 -12.39 0.24
N LEU A 87 -12.08 -11.56 -0.38
CA LEU A 87 -11.66 -10.74 -1.51
C LEU A 87 -10.56 -9.74 -1.12
N THR A 88 -9.56 -9.61 -2.00
CA THR A 88 -8.47 -8.65 -1.81
C THR A 88 -8.85 -7.31 -2.45
N ALA A 89 -8.99 -6.27 -1.63
CA ALA A 89 -9.28 -4.91 -2.10
C ALA A 89 -8.01 -4.11 -2.41
N VAL A 90 -6.90 -4.42 -1.73
CA VAL A 90 -5.64 -3.66 -1.85
C VAL A 90 -4.45 -4.60 -1.96
N SER A 91 -3.58 -4.32 -2.93
CA SER A 91 -2.25 -4.90 -3.05
C SER A 91 -1.21 -3.82 -2.78
N HIS A 92 -0.43 -4.02 -1.72
CA HIS A 92 0.60 -3.11 -1.25
C HIS A 92 1.99 -3.72 -1.46
N GLY A 93 2.91 -2.91 -1.98
CA GLY A 93 4.28 -3.31 -2.24
C GLY A 93 5.31 -2.41 -1.52
N LEU A 94 6.57 -2.82 -1.57
CA LEU A 94 7.66 -2.17 -0.84
C LEU A 94 8.77 -1.64 -1.77
N TRP A 95 9.79 -1.00 -1.20
CA TRP A 95 10.93 -0.44 -1.93
C TRP A 95 12.20 -1.26 -1.75
N LEU A 96 12.97 -1.31 -2.83
CA LEU A 96 14.35 -1.76 -2.86
C LEU A 96 15.31 -0.57 -3.04
N ASN A 97 16.59 -0.80 -2.77
CA ASN A 97 17.68 0.19 -2.72
C ASN A 97 17.61 1.13 -1.51
N ILE A 98 16.67 2.07 -1.51
CA ILE A 98 16.46 2.97 -0.37
C ILE A 98 15.22 2.48 0.38
N PRO A 99 15.39 1.88 1.58
CA PRO A 99 14.25 1.39 2.34
C PRO A 99 13.35 2.55 2.79
N ASP A 100 12.06 2.25 2.88
CA ASP A 100 11.04 3.18 3.37
C ASP A 100 11.10 3.29 4.90
N TYR A 101 12.10 4.02 5.37
CA TYR A 101 12.30 4.31 6.79
C TYR A 101 11.86 5.71 7.14
N ASP A 102 11.32 5.84 8.36
CA ASP A 102 11.16 7.12 9.02
C ASP A 102 12.51 7.84 9.17
N ALA A 103 12.45 9.17 9.30
CA ALA A 103 13.62 10.01 9.40
C ALA A 103 14.53 9.66 10.60
N PRO A 104 14.02 9.45 11.84
CA PRO A 104 14.83 8.97 12.96
C PRO A 104 15.60 7.67 12.65
N THR A 105 14.93 6.63 12.15
CA THR A 105 15.52 5.35 11.79
C THR A 105 16.63 5.54 10.75
N ARG A 106 16.40 6.41 9.77
CA ARG A 106 17.40 6.75 8.74
C ARG A 106 18.60 7.54 9.28
N LEU A 107 18.45 8.26 10.41
CA LEU A 107 19.54 8.93 11.10
C LEU A 107 20.38 7.94 11.93
N VAL A 108 19.74 7.03 12.67
CA VAL A 108 20.42 6.10 13.59
C VAL A 108 20.93 4.82 12.93
N LYS A 109 20.43 4.46 11.74
CA LYS A 109 20.95 3.33 10.93
C LYS A 109 21.70 3.81 9.67
N PRO A 110 22.78 4.61 9.79
CA PRO A 110 23.51 5.10 8.63
C PRO A 110 24.29 4.00 7.90
N LEU A 111 24.66 2.91 8.57
CA LEU A 111 25.44 1.80 8.00
C LEU A 111 24.69 1.06 6.88
N GLN A 112 23.36 1.11 6.89
CA GLN A 112 22.53 0.57 5.82
C GLN A 112 22.54 1.44 4.54
N LYS A 113 23.24 2.58 4.55
CA LYS A 113 23.50 3.42 3.37
C LYS A 113 24.72 2.95 2.56
N LYS A 114 25.55 2.05 3.10
CA LYS A 114 26.85 1.64 2.53
C LYS A 114 26.99 0.13 2.29
N LEU A 115 25.98 -0.53 1.71
CA LEU A 115 26.19 -1.84 1.06
C LEU A 115 26.75 -1.66 -0.36
N LYS A 116 27.77 -0.81 -0.47
CA LYS A 116 28.69 -0.74 -1.60
C LYS A 116 30.09 -0.50 -1.01
N PHE A 117 30.86 -1.59 -0.97
CA PHE A 117 32.31 -1.69 -0.76
C PHE A 117 32.91 -1.31 0.61
N SER A 118 33.22 -2.32 1.41
CA SER A 118 34.60 -2.53 1.86
C SER A 118 34.86 -4.03 2.08
N SER A 119 36.07 -4.45 1.73
CA SER A 119 36.58 -5.82 1.72
C SER A 119 36.78 -6.43 3.11
N LEU A 120 35.77 -6.36 3.98
CA LEU A 120 35.80 -7.04 5.27
C LEU A 120 34.49 -7.79 5.48
N HIS A 121 34.57 -9.10 5.34
CA HIS A 121 33.54 -10.09 5.62
C HIS A 121 32.68 -9.71 6.84
N ILE A 122 31.37 -9.56 6.63
CA ILE A 122 30.32 -10.36 7.28
C ILE A 122 29.13 -10.38 6.28
N CYS A 123 29.28 -11.23 5.27
CA CYS A 123 28.19 -11.99 4.69
C CYS A 123 28.61 -13.44 4.96
N TRP A 124 27.96 -14.12 5.90
CA TRP A 124 28.25 -15.53 6.20
C TRP A 124 27.49 -16.46 5.25
N ILE A 125 27.29 -16.04 4.00
CA ILE A 125 26.78 -16.85 2.88
C ILE A 125 27.51 -16.37 1.62
N PRO A 126 28.50 -17.10 1.11
CA PRO A 126 29.38 -16.66 0.02
C PRO A 126 28.67 -16.37 -1.31
N ASP A 127 27.50 -16.95 -1.56
CA ASP A 127 26.84 -16.90 -2.88
C ASP A 127 25.68 -15.89 -3.00
N ALA A 128 25.39 -15.12 -1.94
CA ALA A 128 24.26 -14.18 -1.92
C ALA A 128 24.63 -12.71 -2.25
N CYS A 129 25.89 -12.40 -2.56
CA CYS A 129 26.38 -11.02 -2.58
C CYS A 129 25.96 -10.17 -3.81
N ASP A 130 25.32 -10.76 -4.83
CA ASP A 130 24.64 -10.03 -5.91
C ASP A 130 23.12 -9.85 -5.66
N SER A 131 22.60 -10.44 -4.57
CA SER A 131 21.19 -10.35 -4.21
C SER A 131 20.95 -9.17 -3.27
N ASN A 132 19.88 -8.43 -3.53
CA ASN A 132 19.42 -7.35 -2.68
C ASN A 132 19.08 -7.90 -1.27
N PRO A 133 19.81 -7.54 -0.19
CA PRO A 133 19.73 -8.24 1.10
C PRO A 133 18.42 -8.03 1.87
N ARG A 134 17.41 -7.42 1.22
CA ARG A 134 16.10 -7.10 1.77
C ARG A 134 14.95 -7.60 0.92
N TYR A 135 15.25 -8.24 -0.21
CA TYR A 135 14.22 -8.85 -1.02
C TYR A 135 13.67 -10.08 -0.29
N VAL A 136 12.37 -10.06 0.02
CA VAL A 136 11.66 -11.20 0.60
C VAL A 136 10.65 -11.67 -0.44
N ASP A 137 10.82 -12.89 -0.95
CA ASP A 137 9.87 -13.50 -1.89
C ASP A 137 8.62 -14.00 -1.16
N ALA A 138 7.85 -13.08 -0.59
CA ALA A 138 6.61 -13.40 0.10
C ALA A 138 5.53 -12.38 -0.21
N VAL A 139 4.31 -12.90 -0.38
CA VAL A 139 3.09 -12.11 -0.26
C VAL A 139 2.43 -12.59 1.02
N MET A 140 1.89 -11.66 1.79
CA MET A 140 1.26 -11.93 3.08
C MET A 140 -0.06 -11.18 3.13
N THR A 141 -1.06 -11.81 3.74
CA THR A 141 -2.29 -11.11 4.12
C THR A 141 -2.03 -10.31 5.39
N ILE A 142 -2.45 -9.04 5.44
CA ILE A 142 -2.49 -8.30 6.69
C ILE A 142 -3.67 -8.86 7.52
N PRO A 143 -3.43 -9.40 8.73
CA PRO A 143 -4.51 -9.98 9.53
C PRO A 143 -5.62 -8.99 9.84
N LYS A 144 -6.82 -9.53 10.11
CA LYS A 144 -7.93 -8.72 10.60
C LYS A 144 -7.60 -8.11 11.96
N GLY A 145 -8.06 -6.87 12.20
CA GLY A 145 -7.82 -6.13 13.43
C GLY A 145 -6.40 -5.58 13.57
N THR A 146 -5.60 -5.62 12.50
CA THR A 146 -4.19 -5.22 12.52
C THR A 146 -3.94 -4.04 11.57
N LEU A 147 -3.21 -3.04 12.07
CA LEU A 147 -2.73 -1.91 11.29
C LEU A 147 -1.41 -2.24 10.60
N PHE A 148 -1.14 -1.57 9.48
CA PHE A 148 0.12 -1.73 8.76
C PHE A 148 0.62 -0.38 8.22
N PRO A 149 1.94 -0.19 8.07
CA PRO A 149 2.48 0.94 7.35
C PRO A 149 2.27 0.74 5.84
N MET A 150 1.68 1.73 5.18
CA MET A 150 1.43 1.71 3.74
C MET A 150 2.39 2.68 3.03
N CYS A 151 2.78 2.29 1.82
CA CYS A 151 3.51 3.11 0.87
C CYS A 151 2.63 3.46 -0.34
N GLY A 152 2.31 4.73 -0.52
CA GLY A 152 1.48 5.18 -1.66
C GLY A 152 2.18 5.11 -3.03
N MET A 153 3.51 4.95 -3.06
CA MET A 153 4.28 4.86 -4.31
C MET A 153 4.23 3.46 -4.95
N ASN A 154 3.85 2.43 -4.21
CA ASN A 154 3.81 1.05 -4.67
C ASN A 154 2.53 0.37 -4.16
N LEU A 155 1.42 0.74 -4.80
CA LEU A 155 0.07 0.40 -4.36
C LEU A 155 -0.83 0.19 -5.57
N ALA A 156 -1.70 -0.81 -5.48
CA ALA A 156 -2.83 -1.00 -6.37
C ALA A 156 -4.06 -1.35 -5.53
N PHE A 157 -5.24 -0.89 -5.94
CA PHE A 157 -6.48 -1.20 -5.25
C PHE A 157 -7.63 -1.38 -6.24
N ASN A 158 -8.64 -2.15 -5.83
CA ASN A 158 -9.86 -2.32 -6.59
C ASN A 158 -10.79 -1.12 -6.33
N ARG A 159 -10.97 -0.29 -7.37
CA ARG A 159 -11.80 0.92 -7.32
C ARG A 159 -13.24 0.63 -6.88
N GLU A 160 -13.82 -0.47 -7.30
CA GLU A 160 -15.21 -0.85 -6.98
C GLU A 160 -15.38 -1.28 -5.52
N LEU A 161 -14.30 -1.83 -4.93
CA LEU A 161 -14.33 -2.32 -3.55
C LEU A 161 -13.97 -1.24 -2.53
N ILE A 162 -12.99 -0.38 -2.83
CA ILE A 162 -12.39 0.56 -1.85
C ILE A 162 -12.14 1.97 -2.38
N GLY A 163 -12.53 2.29 -3.61
CA GLY A 163 -12.14 3.53 -4.31
C GLY A 163 -12.32 4.82 -3.50
N PRO A 164 -13.57 5.20 -3.15
CA PRO A 164 -13.83 6.42 -2.37
C PRO A 164 -13.22 6.42 -0.97
N ALA A 165 -12.86 5.26 -0.41
CA ALA A 165 -12.25 5.19 0.91
C ALA A 165 -10.72 5.20 0.91
N MET A 166 -10.11 5.00 -0.27
CA MET A 166 -8.68 5.15 -0.45
C MET A 166 -8.35 6.65 -0.54
N TYR A 167 -8.15 7.28 0.62
CA TYR A 167 -7.84 8.70 0.72
C TYR A 167 -6.47 8.95 1.35
N PHE A 168 -5.62 9.66 0.62
CA PHE A 168 -4.32 10.14 1.09
C PHE A 168 -4.47 11.55 1.63
N GLY A 169 -3.89 11.81 2.80
CA GLY A 169 -3.76 13.17 3.31
C GLY A 169 -2.98 14.05 2.33
N LEU A 170 -3.30 15.34 2.28
CA LEU A 170 -2.63 16.25 1.34
C LEU A 170 -1.14 16.41 1.66
N MET A 171 -0.30 15.81 0.81
CA MET A 171 1.14 16.03 0.77
C MET A 171 1.48 17.36 0.11
N GLY A 172 2.26 18.23 0.74
CA GLY A 172 2.73 19.43 0.03
C GLY A 172 3.43 20.49 0.88
N GLY A 173 4.34 21.22 0.24
CA GLY A 173 5.30 22.18 0.81
C GLY A 173 4.73 23.42 1.51
N ASN A 174 3.41 23.52 1.71
CA ASN A 174 2.73 24.64 2.36
C ASN A 174 2.53 24.41 3.87
N GLY A 175 3.25 23.46 4.47
CA GLY A 175 3.16 23.19 5.91
C GLY A 175 1.91 22.41 6.32
N GLN A 176 1.36 21.57 5.43
CA GLN A 176 0.25 20.70 5.80
C GLN A 176 0.68 19.76 6.95
N PRO A 177 -0.05 19.71 8.07
CA PRO A 177 0.40 19.06 9.29
C PRO A 177 0.74 17.57 9.17
N ILE A 178 0.01 16.82 8.32
CA ILE A 178 0.23 15.38 8.12
C ILE A 178 1.51 15.07 7.34
N GLY A 179 1.92 15.96 6.44
CA GLY A 179 3.19 15.88 5.71
C GLY A 179 3.43 14.52 5.06
N ARG A 180 4.52 13.87 5.50
CA ARG A 180 4.98 12.55 4.99
C ARG A 180 4.27 11.35 5.64
N TYR A 181 3.35 11.60 6.56
CA TYR A 181 2.58 10.57 7.27
C TYR A 181 1.24 10.26 6.60
N ASP A 182 0.97 10.86 5.44
CA ASP A 182 -0.26 10.68 4.67
C ASP A 182 -0.48 9.23 4.22
N ASN A 183 0.58 8.53 3.79
CA ASN A 183 0.48 7.13 3.38
C ASN A 183 0.17 6.22 4.58
N MET A 184 0.73 6.54 5.75
CA MET A 184 0.49 5.80 7.00
C MET A 184 -0.96 5.97 7.42
N TRP A 185 -1.45 7.21 7.38
CA TRP A 185 -2.86 7.52 7.54
C TRP A 185 -3.72 6.73 6.57
N ALA A 186 -3.45 6.77 5.26
CA ALA A 186 -4.21 6.02 4.25
C ALA A 186 -4.21 4.51 4.52
N GLY A 187 -3.10 3.93 4.97
CA GLY A 187 -3.01 2.52 5.36
C GLY A 187 -3.85 2.16 6.58
N TRP A 188 -3.79 2.98 7.63
CA TRP A 188 -4.62 2.80 8.82
C TRP A 188 -6.10 2.97 8.47
N CYS A 189 -6.41 3.94 7.62
CA CYS A 189 -7.75 4.19 7.12
C CYS A 189 -8.29 3.03 6.28
N THR A 190 -7.48 2.48 5.39
CA THR A 190 -7.84 1.31 4.58
C THR A 190 -8.28 0.14 5.47
N LYS A 191 -7.61 -0.04 6.62
CA LYS A 191 -7.98 -1.06 7.59
C LYS A 191 -9.09 -0.65 8.55
N PHE A 192 -9.32 0.64 8.81
CA PHE A 192 -10.17 1.10 9.92
C PHE A 192 -11.12 2.28 9.67
N LEU A 193 -11.28 2.83 8.46
CA LEU A 193 -11.87 4.17 8.39
C LEU A 193 -13.40 4.27 8.33
N PHE A 194 -13.86 5.10 9.26
CA PHE A 194 -14.97 6.05 9.28
C PHE A 194 -16.32 5.68 8.66
N PRO A 195 -17.39 5.74 9.48
CA PRO A 195 -18.76 5.67 9.02
C PRO A 195 -19.38 7.07 8.89
N LEU A 196 -18.66 8.06 8.35
CA LEU A 196 -19.32 9.31 7.95
C LEU A 196 -20.22 9.11 6.72
N ALA A 197 -20.00 8.04 5.95
CA ALA A 197 -20.92 7.60 4.90
C ALA A 197 -20.72 6.10 4.59
N SER A 198 -21.26 5.19 5.39
CA SER A 198 -21.57 3.76 5.10
C SER A 198 -20.56 2.90 4.30
N ARG A 199 -19.32 3.30 4.07
CA ARG A 199 -18.44 2.65 3.10
C ARG A 199 -17.01 2.57 3.59
N VAL A 200 -16.59 1.31 3.66
CA VAL A 200 -15.24 0.79 3.66
C VAL A 200 -14.49 0.84 4.99
N ILE A 201 -14.68 -0.25 5.71
CA ILE A 201 -13.60 -0.82 6.50
C ILE A 201 -13.31 -2.15 5.84
N CYS A 202 -12.10 -2.41 5.34
CA CYS A 202 -11.77 -3.72 4.79
C CYS A 202 -12.24 -4.84 5.74
N ASP A 203 -11.89 -4.69 7.02
CA ASP A 203 -12.25 -5.63 8.07
C ASP A 203 -13.77 -5.75 8.35
N HIS A 204 -14.57 -4.70 8.11
CA HIS A 204 -16.04 -4.76 8.30
C HIS A 204 -16.78 -5.19 7.03
N LEU A 205 -16.28 -4.84 5.85
CA LEU A 205 -16.87 -5.25 4.57
C LEU A 205 -16.48 -6.69 4.19
N GLY A 206 -15.59 -7.33 4.97
CA GLY A 206 -15.03 -8.62 4.59
C GLY A 206 -14.21 -8.49 3.31
N LEU A 207 -13.33 -7.50 3.28
CA LEU A 207 -12.35 -7.25 2.24
C LEU A 207 -10.97 -7.21 2.89
N GLU A 208 -9.91 -7.46 2.13
CA GLU A 208 -8.58 -7.60 2.72
C GLU A 208 -7.45 -6.98 1.91
N VAL A 209 -6.28 -6.92 2.57
CA VAL A 209 -5.06 -6.32 2.04
C VAL A 209 -3.95 -7.34 1.97
N LYS A 210 -3.32 -7.45 0.80
CA LYS A 210 -2.06 -8.17 0.63
C LYS A 210 -0.88 -7.21 0.65
N THR A 211 0.21 -7.61 1.32
CA THR A 211 1.46 -6.88 1.40
C THR A 211 2.66 -7.76 1.04
N GLY A 212 3.80 -7.15 0.73
CA GLY A 212 5.05 -7.84 0.44
C GLY A 212 5.48 -7.55 -0.98
N LEU A 213 5.40 -8.54 -1.87
CA LEU A 213 5.49 -8.28 -3.31
C LEU A 213 4.27 -7.48 -3.79
N PRO A 214 4.45 -6.50 -4.69
CA PRO A 214 5.67 -6.26 -5.47
C PRO A 214 6.70 -5.34 -4.83
N TYR A 215 7.92 -5.36 -5.39
CA TYR A 215 8.96 -4.38 -5.06
C TYR A 215 9.23 -3.43 -6.23
N VAL A 216 9.41 -2.15 -5.93
CA VAL A 216 9.90 -1.13 -6.87
C VAL A 216 11.27 -0.60 -6.46
N TRP A 217 12.05 -0.14 -7.44
CA TRP A 217 13.37 0.42 -7.18
C TRP A 217 13.26 1.91 -6.88
N HIS A 218 13.72 2.32 -5.69
CA HIS A 218 13.64 3.71 -5.26
C HIS A 218 15.03 4.33 -5.10
N SER A 219 15.32 5.38 -5.88
CA SER A 219 16.64 6.04 -5.93
C SER A 219 16.68 7.40 -5.23
N LYS A 220 15.53 7.96 -4.81
CA LYS A 220 15.49 9.29 -4.20
C LYS A 220 15.85 9.22 -2.71
N ALA A 221 17.00 9.79 -2.37
CA ALA A 221 17.41 10.00 -0.98
C ALA A 221 17.18 11.47 -0.56
N SER A 222 16.08 11.75 0.13
CA SER A 222 15.83 13.08 0.70
C SER A 222 16.62 13.32 1.99
N ASN A 223 16.86 14.59 2.32
CA ASN A 223 17.57 14.99 3.53
C ASN A 223 16.79 14.54 4.78
N PRO A 224 17.37 13.69 5.65
CA PRO A 224 16.66 13.14 6.80
C PRO A 224 16.25 14.20 7.83
N PHE A 225 16.99 15.30 7.98
CA PHE A 225 16.62 16.37 8.91
C PHE A 225 15.40 17.17 8.44
N VAL A 226 15.30 17.41 7.13
CA VAL A 226 14.11 18.05 6.53
C VAL A 226 12.90 17.13 6.66
N ASN A 227 13.09 15.83 6.47
CA ASN A 227 12.04 14.83 6.63
C ASN A 227 11.57 14.74 8.08
N LEU A 228 12.48 14.77 9.06
CA LEU A 228 12.13 14.75 10.48
C LEU A 228 11.18 15.90 10.85
N ARG A 229 11.44 17.11 10.35
CA ARG A 229 10.54 18.27 10.54
C ARG A 229 9.18 18.12 9.85
N LYS A 230 9.06 17.26 8.85
CA LYS A 230 7.78 16.96 8.17
C LYS A 230 7.06 15.77 8.80
N GLU A 231 7.78 14.91 9.51
CA GLU A 231 7.25 13.68 10.10
C GLU A 231 6.94 13.84 11.60
N TYR A 232 7.51 14.83 12.30
CA TYR A 232 7.41 14.92 13.78
C TYR A 232 5.97 14.92 14.30
N LYS A 233 5.03 15.64 13.65
CA LYS A 233 3.62 15.63 14.05
C LYS A 233 3.00 14.26 13.87
N GLY A 234 3.28 13.60 12.74
CA GLY A 234 2.81 12.24 12.47
C GLY A 234 3.34 11.22 13.50
N ILE A 235 4.62 11.30 13.84
CA ILE A 235 5.26 10.47 14.88
C ILE A 235 4.65 10.72 16.27
N TYR A 236 4.24 11.95 16.56
CA TYR A 236 3.55 12.24 17.82
C TYR A 236 2.10 11.74 17.79
N TRP A 237 1.35 12.04 16.73
CA TRP A 237 -0.05 11.67 16.61
C TRP A 237 -0.28 10.17 16.51
N GLN A 238 0.64 9.41 15.92
CA GLN A 238 0.48 7.96 15.81
C GLN A 238 0.28 7.28 17.17
N GLU A 239 0.91 7.80 18.23
CA GLU A 239 0.85 7.22 19.58
C GLU A 239 -0.55 7.34 20.18
N GLU A 240 -1.34 8.33 19.74
CA GLU A 240 -2.74 8.51 20.13
C GLU A 240 -3.70 7.85 19.12
N LEU A 241 -3.37 7.94 17.82
CA LEU A 241 -4.22 7.43 16.73
C LEU A 241 -4.25 5.91 16.66
N ILE A 242 -3.12 5.22 16.85
CA ILE A 242 -3.04 3.76 16.74
C ILE A 242 -3.91 3.07 17.80
N PRO A 243 -3.78 3.39 19.11
CA PRO A 243 -4.66 2.83 20.13
C PRO A 243 -6.13 3.19 19.88
N PHE A 244 -6.40 4.41 19.39
CA PHE A 244 -7.73 4.80 18.98
C PHE A 244 -8.29 3.87 17.90
N PHE A 245 -7.60 3.68 16.79
CA PHE A 245 -8.04 2.79 15.70
C PHE A 245 -8.26 1.36 16.19
N GLN A 246 -7.37 0.84 17.05
CA GLN A 246 -7.50 -0.50 17.60
C GLN A 246 -8.68 -0.65 18.58
N SER A 247 -9.07 0.41 19.27
CA SER A 247 -10.17 0.40 20.25
C SER A 247 -11.55 0.69 19.64
N VAL A 248 -11.59 1.24 18.42
CA VAL A 248 -12.81 1.69 17.79
C VAL A 248 -13.61 0.51 17.27
N VAL A 249 -14.79 0.32 17.85
CA VAL A 249 -15.85 -0.54 17.31
C VAL A 249 -16.89 0.37 16.70
N LEU A 250 -17.00 0.37 15.37
CA LEU A 250 -17.93 1.25 14.66
C LEU A 250 -19.32 0.62 14.56
N PRO A 251 -20.37 1.24 15.14
CA PRO A 251 -21.74 0.94 14.76
C PRO A 251 -22.03 1.48 13.34
N LYS A 252 -23.08 0.96 12.69
CA LYS A 252 -23.42 1.28 11.28
C LYS A 252 -23.62 2.78 11.02
N ASP A 253 -24.07 3.52 12.02
CA ASP A 253 -24.24 4.98 11.98
C ASP A 253 -23.28 5.59 13.00
N CYS A 254 -22.15 6.18 12.58
CA CYS A 254 -21.23 6.76 13.57
C CYS A 254 -20.61 8.10 13.14
N THR A 255 -21.28 9.15 13.59
CA THR A 255 -20.80 10.54 13.60
C THR A 255 -19.82 10.81 14.74
N THR A 256 -19.67 9.89 15.71
CA THR A 256 -18.90 10.06 16.95
C THR A 256 -17.37 10.06 16.72
N VAL A 257 -16.88 9.50 15.62
CA VAL A 257 -15.43 9.36 15.34
C VAL A 257 -14.76 10.72 15.11
N LYS A 258 -15.43 11.65 14.40
CA LYS A 258 -14.93 13.02 14.11
C LYS A 258 -14.65 13.78 15.40
N ALA A 259 -15.53 13.67 16.38
CA ALA A 259 -15.41 14.34 17.67
C ALA A 259 -14.26 13.79 18.54
N LYS A 260 -13.84 12.54 18.35
CA LYS A 260 -12.75 11.94 19.12
C LYS A 260 -11.38 12.24 18.51
N ILE A 261 -11.19 12.03 17.21
CA ILE A 261 -9.90 12.30 16.55
C ILE A 261 -9.61 13.81 16.52
N GLY A 262 -10.63 14.66 16.37
CA GLY A 262 -10.46 16.11 16.42
C GLY A 262 -9.91 16.65 17.76
N LYS A 263 -9.91 15.86 18.83
CA LYS A 263 -9.24 16.22 20.10
C LYS A 263 -7.71 16.13 20.02
N VAL A 264 -7.18 15.34 19.09
CA VAL A 264 -5.73 15.17 18.90
C VAL A 264 -5.12 16.43 18.27
N ASP A 265 -5.76 16.95 17.23
CA ASP A 265 -5.39 18.22 16.58
C ASP A 265 -6.57 18.72 15.72
N GLU A 266 -6.73 20.04 15.61
CA GLU A 266 -7.78 20.67 14.79
C GLU A 266 -7.71 20.25 13.31
N TYR A 267 -6.52 19.87 12.83
CA TYR A 267 -6.31 19.33 11.50
C TYR A 267 -7.26 18.17 11.18
N PHE A 268 -7.55 17.30 12.15
CA PHE A 268 -8.40 16.14 11.92
C PHE A 268 -9.87 16.49 11.71
N PHE A 269 -10.34 17.65 12.18
CA PHE A 269 -11.67 18.15 11.82
C PHE A 269 -11.72 18.51 10.33
N LYS A 270 -10.72 19.26 9.85
CA LYS A 270 -10.60 19.64 8.44
C LYS A 270 -10.39 18.41 7.55
N LEU A 271 -9.62 17.44 8.03
CA LEU A 271 -9.40 16.18 7.34
C LEU A 271 -10.71 15.41 7.20
N ALA A 272 -11.49 15.27 8.28
CA ALA A 272 -12.78 14.59 8.22
C ALA A 272 -13.75 15.26 7.23
N ASP A 273 -13.77 16.59 7.16
CA ASP A 273 -14.57 17.31 6.17
C ASP A 273 -14.08 17.07 4.74
N ALA A 274 -12.76 17.13 4.51
CA ALA A 274 -12.18 16.83 3.20
C ALA A 274 -12.48 15.39 2.74
N MET A 275 -12.50 14.45 3.67
CA MET A 275 -12.83 13.05 3.40
C MET A 275 -14.31 12.85 3.06
N ALA A 276 -15.22 13.57 3.72
CA ALA A 276 -16.63 13.57 3.36
C ALA A 276 -16.83 14.10 1.93
N THR A 277 -16.21 15.24 1.60
CA THR A 277 -16.22 15.79 0.25
C THR A 277 -15.61 14.84 -0.78
N TRP A 278 -14.53 14.13 -0.44
CA TRP A 278 -13.93 13.13 -1.32
C TRP A 278 -14.90 11.98 -1.67
N ILE A 279 -15.70 11.54 -0.70
CA ILE A 279 -16.72 10.52 -0.93
C ILE A 279 -17.84 11.07 -1.83
N GLU A 280 -18.32 12.28 -1.56
CA GLU A 280 -19.35 12.94 -2.38
C GLU A 280 -18.92 13.07 -3.85
N VAL A 281 -17.69 13.57 -4.09
CA VAL A 281 -17.11 13.66 -5.43
C VAL A 281 -16.94 12.27 -6.06
N GLY A 282 -16.56 11.27 -5.26
CA GLY A 282 -16.46 9.88 -5.72
C GLY A 282 -17.80 9.33 -6.21
N ASP A 283 -18.88 9.59 -5.47
CA ASP A 283 -20.23 9.16 -5.84
C ASP A 283 -20.76 9.91 -7.08
N GLU A 284 -20.42 11.19 -7.26
CA GLU A 284 -20.75 11.96 -8.47
C GLU A 284 -20.03 11.44 -9.73
N LEU A 285 -18.78 10.99 -9.59
CA LEU A 285 -17.98 10.47 -10.69
C LEU A 285 -18.34 9.03 -11.08
N ASP A 286 -19.04 8.31 -10.21
CA ASP A 286 -19.55 6.95 -10.48
C ASP A 286 -21.07 6.84 -10.20
N PRO A 287 -21.91 7.52 -11.00
CA PRO A 287 -23.37 7.55 -10.80
C PRO A 287 -24.01 6.18 -11.01
N SER A 288 -23.33 5.28 -11.71
CA SER A 288 -23.63 3.85 -11.69
C SER A 288 -23.16 3.27 -10.36
N GLY A 289 -23.96 3.45 -9.33
CA GLY A 289 -23.96 2.56 -8.18
C GLY A 289 -24.21 1.14 -8.67
N THR A 290 -23.16 0.47 -9.15
CA THR A 290 -23.05 -0.97 -9.04
C THR A 290 -23.02 -1.17 -7.55
N ALA A 291 -24.21 -1.31 -6.95
CA ALA A 291 -24.36 -1.72 -5.58
C ALA A 291 -23.36 -2.84 -5.41
N SER A 292 -22.31 -2.59 -4.62
CA SER A 292 -21.27 -3.56 -4.30
C SER A 292 -22.01 -4.86 -4.07
N ALA A 293 -21.94 -5.77 -5.06
CA ALA A 293 -22.86 -6.88 -5.15
C ALA A 293 -22.77 -7.55 -3.80
N ALA A 294 -23.88 -7.51 -3.03
CA ALA A 294 -23.88 -7.80 -1.61
C ALA A 294 -23.01 -9.03 -1.38
N LEU A 295 -21.78 -8.79 -0.90
CA LEU A 295 -20.85 -9.89 -0.71
C LEU A 295 -21.56 -10.80 0.27
N PRO A 296 -21.79 -12.08 -0.08
CA PRO A 296 -22.50 -12.97 0.81
C PRO A 296 -21.76 -12.91 2.13
N ASN A 297 -22.46 -12.41 3.16
CA ASN A 297 -21.90 -12.22 4.49
C ASN A 297 -21.11 -13.48 4.83
N GLY A 298 -19.78 -13.35 4.94
CA GLY A 298 -18.97 -14.41 5.52
C GLY A 298 -19.63 -14.74 6.85
N ALA A 299 -20.13 -15.97 6.98
CA ALA A 299 -20.96 -16.37 8.09
C ALA A 299 -20.20 -16.05 9.38
N ALA A 300 -20.65 -15.03 10.10
CA ALA A 300 -20.14 -14.74 11.43
C ALA A 300 -20.55 -15.92 12.32
N LYS A 301 -19.55 -16.71 12.73
CA LYS A 301 -19.59 -17.49 13.96
C LYS A 301 -18.36 -17.14 14.76
#